data_AF-A0AA38NVL6-F1
#
_entry.id   AF-A0AA38NVL6-F1
#
_cell.length_a   1.000
_cell.length_b   1.000
_cell.length_c   1.000
_cell.angle_alpha   90.00
_cell.angle_beta   90.00
_cell.angle_gamma   90.00
#
_symmetry.space_group_name_H-M   'P 1'
#
loop_
_entity.id
_entity.type
_entity.pdbx_description
1 polymer ?
#
loop_
_entity_poly.entity_id
_entity_poly.type
_entity_poly.pdbx_seq_one_letter_code
_entity_poly.pdbx_strand_id
1 'polypeptide(L)'
;FWGSVKRWLREHCDYTFGTLKENMPIALCSVSVELIRKWEHRSWRFIDAYSENLDARDALSKVKQFSSTTYKSHRRIPEGLAQAMD
;
A
#
# COMPACT_ATOMS: atom_id res chain seq x y z
N PHE A 1 -4.79 4.11 0.80
CA PHE A 1 -6.15 4.41 1.23
C PHE A 1 -6.48 5.88 0.96
N TRP A 2 -5.97 6.82 1.76
CA TRP A 2 -6.27 8.25 1.62
C TRP A 2 -5.96 8.85 0.26
N GLY A 3 -4.90 8.41 -0.42
CA GLY A 3 -4.62 8.85 -1.79
C GLY A 3 -5.76 8.54 -2.77
N SER A 4 -6.35 7.35 -2.67
CA SER A 4 -7.49 6.92 -3.50
C SER A 4 -8.75 7.70 -3.17
N VAL A 5 -9.05 7.87 -1.88
CA VAL A 5 -10.19 8.69 -1.41
C VAL A 5 -10.07 10.12 -1.93
N LYS A 6 -8.90 10.75 -1.78
CA LYS A 6 -8.66 12.12 -2.26
C LYS A 6 -8.77 12.23 -3.78
N ARG A 7 -8.32 11.22 -4.53
CA ARG A 7 -8.47 11.20 -5.99
C ARG A 7 -9.94 11.17 -6.38
N TRP A 8 -10.72 10.26 -5.79
CA TRP A 8 -12.16 10.16 -6.06
C TRP A 8 -12.88 11.47 -5.71
N LEU A 9 -12.58 12.04 -4.53
CA LEU A 9 -13.14 13.33 -4.12
C LEU A 9 -12.82 14.44 -5.12
N ARG A 10 -11.59 14.48 -5.64
CA ARG A 10 -11.17 15.47 -6.64
C ARG A 10 -11.87 15.29 -7.99
N GLU A 11 -12.16 14.05 -8.38
CA GLU A 11 -12.91 13.73 -9.60
C GLU A 11 -14.40 14.10 -9.48
N HIS A 12 -14.95 14.16 -8.27
CA HIS A 12 -16.36 14.45 -7.97
C HIS A 12 -16.51 15.75 -7.14
N CYS A 13 -15.65 16.75 -7.40
CA CYS A 13 -15.61 18.00 -6.65
C CYS A 13 -16.20 19.16 -7.45
N ASP A 14 -16.99 20.00 -6.80
CA ASP A 14 -17.38 21.34 -7.28
C ASP A 14 -16.63 22.47 -6.54
N TYR A 15 -15.62 22.11 -5.75
CA TYR A 15 -14.81 22.98 -4.89
C TYR A 15 -15.58 23.71 -3.78
N THR A 16 -16.77 23.23 -3.41
CA THR A 16 -17.49 23.70 -2.23
C THR A 16 -17.29 22.77 -1.03
N PHE A 17 -17.39 23.32 0.18
CA PHE A 17 -17.33 22.51 1.40
C PHE A 17 -18.56 21.62 1.58
N GLY A 18 -19.74 22.08 1.14
CA GLY A 18 -20.99 21.32 1.23
C GLY A 18 -20.88 20.00 0.49
N THR A 19 -20.52 20.07 -0.79
CA THR A 19 -20.34 18.90 -1.63
C THR A 19 -19.21 18.00 -1.15
N LEU A 20 -18.10 18.55 -0.63
CA LEU A 20 -17.04 17.75 0.00
C LEU A 20 -17.57 16.92 1.17
N LYS A 21 -18.41 17.53 2.03
CA LYS A 21 -18.98 16.86 3.20
C LYS A 21 -19.95 15.74 2.78
N GLU A 22 -20.77 15.98 1.77
CA GLU A 22 -21.71 14.99 1.21
C GLU A 22 -20.97 13.83 0.52
N ASN A 23 -19.90 14.13 -0.21
CA ASN A 23 -19.14 13.16 -1.00
C ASN A 23 -18.15 12.35 -0.16
N MET A 24 -17.79 12.79 1.04
CA MET A 24 -16.86 12.08 1.94
C MET A 24 -17.27 10.62 2.22
N PRO A 25 -18.48 10.30 2.70
CA PRO A 25 -18.87 8.91 2.94
C PRO A 25 -18.86 8.06 1.66
N ILE A 26 -19.24 8.65 0.52
CA ILE A 26 -19.26 7.95 -0.77
C ILE A 26 -17.83 7.60 -1.21
N ALA A 27 -16.90 8.55 -1.06
CA ALA A 27 -15.49 8.35 -1.35
C ALA A 27 -14.82 7.29 -0.46
N LEU A 28 -15.26 7.17 0.79
CA LEU A 28 -14.77 6.13 1.70
C LEU A 28 -15.29 4.74 1.27
N CYS A 29 -16.55 4.65 0.86
CA CYS A 29 -17.15 3.42 0.34
C CYS A 29 -16.59 3.01 -1.03
N SER A 30 -16.07 3.95 -1.83
CA SER A 30 -15.50 3.66 -3.14
C SER A 30 -14.15 2.92 -3.07
N VAL A 31 -13.53 2.83 -1.90
CA VAL A 31 -12.24 2.15 -1.71
C VAL A 31 -12.48 0.69 -1.33
N SER A 32 -11.83 -0.25 -2.03
CA SER A 32 -11.95 -1.67 -1.72
C SER A 32 -11.38 -2.02 -0.35
N VAL A 33 -12.04 -2.95 0.35
CA VAL A 33 -11.56 -3.51 1.63
C VAL A 33 -10.16 -4.11 1.49
N GLU A 34 -9.86 -4.71 0.34
CA GLU A 34 -8.53 -5.22 0.00
C GLU A 34 -7.46 -4.14 0.08
N LEU A 35 -7.74 -2.93 -0.43
CA LEU A 35 -6.80 -1.82 -0.33
C LEU A 35 -6.61 -1.41 1.13
N ILE A 36 -7.69 -1.36 1.94
CA ILE A 36 -7.60 -1.06 3.37
C ILE A 36 -6.66 -2.05 4.07
N ARG A 37 -6.89 -3.35 3.88
CA ARG A 37 -6.05 -4.43 4.44
C ARG A 37 -4.59 -4.34 4.00
N LYS A 38 -4.33 -4.02 2.72
CA LYS A 38 -2.95 -3.80 2.23
C LYS A 38 -2.23 -2.67 2.98
N TRP A 39 -2.93 -1.57 3.27
CA TRP A 39 -2.36 -0.45 4.02
C TRP A 39 -2.20 -0.76 5.51
N GLU A 40 -3.15 -1.47 6.11
CA GLU A 40 -3.05 -1.99 7.48
C GLU A 40 -1.82 -2.89 7.65
N HIS A 41 -1.68 -3.90 6.80
CA HIS A 41 -0.51 -4.79 6.83
C HIS A 41 0.80 -4.02 6.64
N ARG A 42 0.82 -3.03 5.75
CA ARG A 42 1.99 -2.17 5.57
C ARG A 42 2.35 -1.42 6.86
N SER A 43 1.36 -0.90 7.59
CA SER A 43 1.59 -0.23 8.88
C SER A 43 2.18 -1.19 9.92
N TRP A 44 1.65 -2.41 10.01
CA TRP A 44 2.22 -3.44 10.89
C TRP A 44 3.67 -3.76 10.55
N ARG A 45 4.02 -3.88 9.27
CA ARG A 45 5.43 -4.08 8.86
C ARG A 45 6.34 -2.93 9.27
N PHE A 46 5.85 -1.69 9.29
CA PHE A 46 6.61 -0.55 9.81
C PHE A 46 6.76 -0.63 11.34
N ILE A 47 5.71 -1.01 12.08
CA ILE A 47 5.79 -1.22 13.53
C ILE A 47 6.85 -2.29 13.84
N ASP A 48 6.80 -3.43 13.15
CA ASP A 48 7.79 -4.51 13.30
C ASP A 48 9.21 -4.00 13.00
N ALA A 49 9.39 -3.23 11.91
CA ALA A 49 10.69 -2.67 11.54
C ALA A 49 11.24 -1.71 12.60
N TYR A 50 10.41 -0.82 13.15
CA TYR A 50 10.83 0.10 14.20
C TYR A 50 11.06 -0.60 15.54
N SER A 51 10.39 -1.72 15.81
CA SER A 51 10.62 -2.52 17.02
C SER A 51 12.05 -3.09 17.10
N GLU A 52 12.73 -3.22 15.95
CA GLU A 52 14.13 -3.61 15.84
C GLU A 52 15.12 -2.44 15.95
N ASN A 53 14.66 -1.25 16.35
CA ASN A 53 15.45 0.00 16.42
C ASN A 53 16.06 0.42 15.07
N LEU A 54 15.43 0.04 13.96
CA LEU A 54 15.85 0.51 12.63
C LEU A 54 15.54 2.00 12.46
N ASP A 55 16.46 2.70 11.79
CA ASP A 55 16.20 4.07 11.36
C ASP A 55 15.13 4.12 10.25
N ALA A 56 14.67 5.31 9.89
CA ALA A 56 13.62 5.46 8.88
C ALA A 56 14.02 4.89 7.51
N ARG A 57 15.31 4.92 7.15
CA ARG A 57 15.81 4.45 5.85
C ARG A 57 15.82 2.93 5.81
N ASP A 58 16.30 2.30 6.86
CA ASP A 58 16.45 0.87 6.97
C ASP A 58 15.10 0.19 7.24
N ALA A 59 14.22 0.84 8.02
CA ALA A 59 12.83 0.41 8.17
C ALA A 59 12.09 0.43 6.81
N LEU A 60 12.29 1.48 6.01
CA LEU A 60 11.73 1.55 4.66
C LEU A 60 12.29 0.43 3.76
N SER A 61 13.60 0.17 3.83
CA SER A 61 14.24 -0.93 3.10
C SER A 61 13.62 -2.28 3.46
N LYS A 62 13.45 -2.55 4.76
CA LYS A 62 12.84 -3.77 5.27
C LYS A 62 11.39 -3.92 4.83
N VAL A 63 10.56 -2.88 4.95
CA VAL A 63 9.16 -2.92 4.51
C VAL A 63 9.05 -3.14 2.99
N LYS A 64 10.00 -2.61 2.20
CA LYS A 64 10.03 -2.84 0.75
C LYS A 64 10.26 -4.31 0.37
N GLN A 65 10.89 -5.12 1.22
CA GLN A 65 11.07 -6.56 0.96
C GLN A 65 9.73 -7.32 0.90
N PHE A 66 8.69 -6.80 1.58
CA PHE A 66 7.33 -7.35 1.52
C PHE A 66 6.51 -6.82 0.34
N SER A 67 7.08 -5.95 -0.49
CA SER A 67 6.47 -5.55 -1.75
C SER A 67 6.54 -6.71 -2.73
N SER A 68 5.44 -6.99 -3.43
CA SER A 68 5.27 -8.10 -4.39
C SER A 68 6.13 -7.99 -5.66
N THR A 69 7.18 -7.17 -5.66
CA THR A 69 8.07 -6.91 -6.79
C THR A 69 9.24 -7.90 -6.88
N THR A 70 9.40 -8.83 -5.94
CA THR A 70 10.49 -9.83 -5.98
C THR A 70 10.40 -10.73 -7.21
N TYR A 71 9.19 -10.98 -7.75
CA TYR A 71 8.99 -11.76 -8.95
C TYR A 71 7.99 -11.08 -9.89
N LYS A 72 8.38 -10.85 -11.16
CA LYS A 72 7.48 -10.33 -12.21
C LYS A 72 6.25 -11.24 -12.46
N SER A 73 6.31 -12.49 -12.00
CA SER A 73 5.27 -13.51 -12.13
C SER A 73 5.45 -14.55 -11.02
N HIS A 74 4.34 -15.02 -10.43
CA HIS A 74 4.32 -16.12 -9.45
C HIS A 74 5.00 -17.42 -9.95
N ARG A 75 5.21 -17.56 -11.27
CA ARG A 75 5.80 -18.76 -11.91
C ARG A 75 7.20 -18.55 -12.47
N ARG A 76 7.83 -17.38 -12.27
CA ARG A 76 9.20 -17.14 -12.76
C ARG A 76 10.13 -16.86 -11.60
N ILE A 77 10.78 -17.93 -11.14
CA ILE A 77 11.98 -17.85 -10.33
C ILE A 77 13.14 -17.44 -11.28
N PRO A 78 14.04 -16.51 -10.89
CA PRO A 78 15.24 -16.18 -11.64
C PRO A 78 16.07 -17.43 -11.92
N GLU A 79 16.61 -17.57 -13.14
CA GLU A 79 17.36 -18.75 -13.56
C GLU A 79 18.54 -19.06 -12.63
N GLY A 80 19.24 -18.04 -12.13
CA GLY A 80 20.34 -18.24 -11.17
C GLY A 80 19.89 -18.84 -9.83
N LEU A 81 18.64 -18.62 -9.41
CA LEU A 81 18.08 -19.27 -8.23
C LEU A 81 17.56 -20.67 -8.57
N ALA A 82 17.00 -20.88 -9.76
CA ALA A 82 16.61 -22.22 -10.24
C ALA A 82 17.83 -23.15 -10.31
N GLN A 83 18.94 -22.67 -10.89
CA GLN A 83 20.17 -23.44 -11.06
C GLN A 83 20.90 -23.75 -9.75
N ALA A 84 20.62 -22.99 -8.67
CA ALA A 84 21.15 -23.26 -7.34
C ALA A 84 20.29 -24.25 -6.54
N MET A 85 19.08 -24.57 -7.03
CA MET A 85 18.15 -25.53 -6.42
C MET A 85 18.18 -26.91 -7.09
N ASP A 86 18.81 -27.03 -8.26
CA ASP A 86 19.14 -28.27 -8.97
C ASP A 86 20.48 -28.85 -8.49
#